data_AF-A0A7J2NMA7-F1
#
_entry.id   AF-A0A7J2NMA7-F1
#
_cell.length_a   1.000
_cell.length_b   1.000
_cell.length_c   1.000
_cell.angle_alpha   90.00
_cell.angle_beta   90.00
_cell.angle_gamma   90.00
#
_symmetry.space_group_name_H-M   'P 1'
#
loop_
_entity.id
_entity.type
_entity.pdbx_description
1 polymer ?
#
loop_
_entity_poly.entity_id
_entity_poly.type
_entity_poly.pdbx_seq_one_letter_code
_entity_poly.pdbx_strand_id
1 'polypeptide(L)'
;MPKLQNNYLVEKMIGIPTKWRATPLHDGLSILLENRKNVISELQTEATTLINYIEEKKERAELRDNESQIVMLPGKNAHLKWLKNRFKHLQKNVDAICTWSDEKVVRYYCSKEIKKHLNKGLKFRVIIYVSENEKIY
;
A
#
# COMPACT_ATOMS: atom_id res chain seq x y z
N MET A 1 -5.67 -35.33 13.52
CA MET A 1 -5.77 -34.96 14.94
C MET A 1 -4.70 -33.98 15.42
N PRO A 2 -3.38 -34.13 15.13
CA PRO A 2 -2.35 -33.20 15.63
C PRO A 2 -2.60 -31.73 15.24
N LYS A 3 -3.05 -31.50 14.00
CA LYS A 3 -3.35 -30.17 13.49
C LYS A 3 -4.51 -29.47 14.22
N LEU A 4 -5.53 -30.21 14.65
CA LEU A 4 -6.65 -29.66 15.40
C LEU A 4 -6.25 -29.32 16.84
N GLN A 5 -5.39 -30.15 17.43
CA GLN A 5 -4.84 -29.89 18.76
C GLN A 5 -3.91 -28.67 18.76
N ASN A 6 -3.03 -28.54 17.77
CA ASN A 6 -2.14 -27.38 17.61
C ASN A 6 -2.92 -26.07 17.40
N ASN A 7 -4.14 -26.17 16.86
CA ASN A 7 -5.04 -25.03 16.68
C ASN A 7 -6.01 -24.83 17.86
N TYR A 8 -5.82 -25.56 18.97
CA TYR A 8 -6.69 -25.52 20.15
C TYR A 8 -8.17 -25.82 19.88
N LEU A 9 -8.47 -26.56 18.80
CA LEU A 9 -9.82 -26.96 18.41
C LEU A 9 -10.25 -28.29 19.03
N VAL A 10 -9.29 -29.08 19.50
CA VAL A 10 -9.54 -30.28 20.29
C VAL A 10 -8.55 -30.39 21.43
N GLU A 11 -9.02 -30.91 22.55
CA GLU A 11 -8.23 -31.21 23.73
C GLU A 11 -8.07 -32.73 23.86
N LYS A 12 -6.84 -33.17 24.17
CA LYS A 12 -6.58 -34.56 24.48
C LYS A 12 -6.94 -34.82 25.94
N MET A 13 -7.85 -35.76 26.19
CA MET A 13 -8.11 -36.23 27.54
C MET A 13 -7.04 -37.25 27.95
N ILE A 14 -6.38 -37.02 29.08
CA ILE A 14 -5.38 -37.94 29.63
C ILE A 14 -6.12 -39.15 30.21
N GLY A 15 -6.01 -40.30 29.55
CA GLY A 15 -6.65 -41.55 29.97
C GLY A 15 -6.36 -42.72 29.02
N ILE A 16 -6.69 -43.93 29.47
CA ILE A 16 -6.59 -45.17 28.68
C ILE A 16 -8.02 -45.73 28.55
N PRO A 17 -8.60 -45.81 27.33
CA PRO A 17 -8.03 -45.37 26.05
C PRO A 17 -7.98 -43.84 25.92
N THR A 18 -7.11 -43.33 25.05
CA THR A 18 -7.02 -41.89 24.75
C THR A 18 -8.32 -41.39 24.13
N LYS A 19 -8.87 -40.30 24.71
CA LYS A 19 -10.08 -39.64 24.21
C LYS A 19 -9.78 -38.19 23.85
N TRP A 20 -10.67 -37.60 23.06
CA TRP A 20 -10.55 -36.22 22.58
C TRP A 20 -11.85 -35.47 22.85
N ARG A 21 -11.74 -34.21 23.25
CA ARG A 21 -12.86 -33.28 23.43
C ARG A 21 -12.78 -32.19 22.39
N ALA A 22 -13.88 -31.88 21.71
CA ALA A 22 -13.95 -30.70 20.87
C ALA A 22 -14.04 -29.44 21.75
N THR A 23 -13.28 -28.41 21.40
CA THR A 23 -13.44 -27.08 21.98
C THR A 23 -14.82 -26.55 21.57
N PRO A 24 -15.59 -25.92 22.47
CA PRO A 24 -16.85 -25.28 22.10
C PRO A 24 -16.65 -24.32 20.92
N LEU A 25 -17.62 -24.30 20.00
CA LEU A 25 -17.47 -23.58 18.72
C LEU A 25 -17.10 -22.10 18.91
N HIS A 26 -17.76 -21.44 19.87
CA HIS A 26 -17.53 -20.04 20.20
C HIS A 26 -16.08 -19.79 20.64
N ASP A 27 -15.57 -20.65 21.52
CA ASP A 27 -14.23 -20.51 22.10
C ASP A 27 -13.17 -20.84 21.06
N GLY A 28 -13.39 -21.90 20.26
CA GLY A 28 -12.52 -22.26 19.15
C GLY A 28 -12.42 -21.14 18.10
N LEU A 29 -13.54 -20.51 17.74
CA LEU A 29 -13.55 -19.38 16.80
C LEU A 29 -12.80 -18.17 17.37
N SER A 30 -13.01 -17.87 18.66
CA SER A 30 -12.34 -16.76 19.35
C SER A 30 -10.82 -16.94 19.36
N ILE A 31 -10.33 -18.14 19.69
CA ILE A 31 -8.89 -18.47 19.67
C ILE A 31 -8.31 -18.32 18.27
N LEU A 32 -9.01 -18.80 17.23
CA LEU A 32 -8.54 -18.67 15.85
C LEU A 32 -8.45 -17.20 15.40
N LEU A 33 -9.42 -16.37 15.77
CA LEU A 33 -9.42 -14.94 15.46
C LEU A 33 -8.29 -14.20 16.19
N GLU A 34 -8.08 -14.50 17.48
CA GLU A 34 -7.00 -13.92 18.27
C GLU A 34 -5.63 -14.30 17.70
N ASN A 35 -5.42 -15.58 17.38
CA ASN A 35 -4.19 -16.03 16.73
C ASN A 35 -3.94 -15.30 15.41
N ARG A 36 -4.98 -15.11 14.58
CA ARG A 36 -4.84 -14.38 13.32
C ARG A 36 -4.50 -12.92 13.54
N LYS A 37 -5.11 -12.28 14.55
CA LYS A 37 -4.81 -10.89 14.92
C LYS A 37 -3.36 -10.73 15.38
N ASN A 38 -2.85 -11.66 16.19
CA ASN A 38 -1.46 -11.65 16.67
C ASN A 38 -0.48 -11.74 15.51
N VAL A 39 -0.67 -12.69 14.59
CA VAL A 39 0.17 -12.82 13.38
C VAL A 39 0.17 -11.54 12.54
N ILE A 40 -1.00 -10.91 12.35
CA ILE A 40 -1.09 -9.64 11.61
C ILE A 40 -0.34 -8.52 12.35
N SER A 41 -0.46 -8.46 13.67
CA SER A 41 0.21 -7.47 14.50
C SER A 41 1.74 -7.63 14.48
N GLU A 42 2.23 -8.87 14.53
CA GLU A 42 3.66 -9.18 14.41
C GLU A 42 4.22 -8.72 13.06
N LEU A 43 3.56 -9.10 11.96
CA LEU A 43 3.95 -8.67 10.62
C LEU A 43 3.92 -7.15 10.45
N GLN A 44 2.95 -6.45 11.05
CA GLN A 44 2.89 -4.99 11.05
C GLN A 44 4.07 -4.37 11.83
N THR A 45 4.45 -4.99 12.95
CA THR A 45 5.58 -4.53 13.78
C THR A 45 6.90 -4.72 13.05
N GLU A 46 7.11 -5.88 12.43
CA GLU A 46 8.28 -6.16 11.59
C GLU A 46 8.38 -5.20 10.40
N ALA A 47 7.26 -4.99 9.69
CA ALA A 47 7.21 -4.05 8.57
C ALA A 47 7.55 -2.61 9.01
N THR A 48 7.04 -2.18 10.16
CA THR A 48 7.32 -0.85 10.72
C THR A 48 8.80 -0.73 11.11
N THR A 49 9.36 -1.78 11.74
CA THR A 49 10.78 -1.82 12.10
C THR A 49 11.67 -1.71 10.87
N LEU A 50 11.33 -2.43 9.80
CA LEU A 50 12.04 -2.38 8.53
C LEU A 50 11.96 -0.98 7.88
N ILE A 51 10.79 -0.34 7.89
CA ILE A 51 10.62 1.02 7.37
C ILE A 51 11.52 1.99 8.13
N ASN A 52 11.48 1.98 9.47
CA ASN A 52 12.30 2.87 10.30
C ASN A 52 13.80 2.67 10.03
N TYR A 53 14.26 1.42 9.93
CA TYR A 53 15.64 1.10 9.59
C TYR A 53 16.08 1.66 8.23
N ILE A 54 15.18 1.62 7.24
CA ILE A 54 15.46 2.17 5.90
C ILE A 54 15.48 3.71 5.94
N GLU A 55 14.57 4.34 6.69
CA GLU A 55 14.51 5.80 6.83
C GLU A 55 15.76 6.35 7.53
N GLU A 56 16.20 5.75 8.63
CA GLU A 56 17.46 6.09 9.34
C GLU A 56 18.71 5.95 8.45
N LYS A 57 18.65 5.08 7.43
CA LYS A 57 19.71 4.96 6.42
C LYS A 57 19.59 5.97 5.29
N LYS A 58 18.37 6.39 4.96
CA LYS A 58 18.11 7.37 3.91
C LYS A 58 18.53 8.78 4.30
N GLU A 59 18.37 9.18 5.57
CA GLU A 59 18.87 10.48 6.07
C GLU A 59 20.38 10.66 5.81
N ARG A 60 21.16 9.57 5.73
CA ARG A 60 22.59 9.59 5.37
C ARG A 60 22.87 9.73 3.87
N ALA A 61 21.87 9.52 3.00
CA ALA A 61 22.00 9.52 1.55
C ALA A 61 21.41 10.77 0.85
N GLU A 62 20.71 11.64 1.58
CA GLU A 62 20.04 12.84 1.05
C GLU A 62 20.96 13.91 0.43
N LEU A 63 22.29 13.73 0.51
CA LEU A 63 23.27 14.61 -0.14
C LEU A 63 23.34 14.46 -1.68
N ARG A 64 22.51 13.62 -2.32
CA ARG A 64 22.57 13.32 -3.77
C ARG A 64 21.36 13.80 -4.59
N ASP A 65 20.50 14.67 -4.05
CA ASP A 65 19.19 14.99 -4.65
C ASP A 65 19.20 16.04 -5.79
N ASN A 66 20.36 16.30 -6.42
CA ASN A 66 20.52 17.31 -7.47
C ASN A 66 20.67 16.75 -8.91
N GLU A 67 20.54 15.44 -9.11
CA GLU A 67 20.62 14.85 -10.45
C GLU A 67 19.22 14.52 -11.00
N SER A 68 19.02 14.76 -12.30
CA SER A 68 17.81 14.36 -13.01
C SER A 68 17.67 12.84 -13.00
N GLN A 69 16.64 12.32 -12.35
CA GLN A 69 16.40 10.88 -12.21
C GLN A 69 15.23 10.41 -13.08
N ILE A 70 15.41 9.25 -13.71
CA ILE A 70 14.33 8.48 -14.34
C ILE A 70 13.89 7.41 -13.35
N VAL A 71 12.59 7.37 -13.03
CA VAL A 71 12.02 6.41 -12.07
C VAL A 71 10.99 5.54 -12.76
N MET A 72 11.16 4.23 -12.67
CA MET A 72 10.17 3.25 -13.13
C MET A 72 9.27 2.84 -11.95
N LEU A 73 7.95 2.94 -12.13
CA LEU A 73 6.97 2.64 -11.09
C LEU A 73 6.14 1.42 -11.48
N PRO A 74 6.16 0.32 -10.69
CA PRO A 74 5.42 -0.88 -11.04
C PRO A 74 3.92 -0.69 -10.76
N GLY A 75 3.14 -0.62 -11.83
CA GLY A 75 1.68 -0.66 -11.78
C GLY A 75 1.00 0.65 -11.35
N LYS A 76 -0.31 0.69 -11.60
CA LYS A 76 -1.15 1.88 -11.45
C LYS A 76 -1.17 2.46 -10.04
N ASN A 77 -1.26 1.62 -9.01
CA ASN A 77 -1.37 2.09 -7.62
C ASN A 77 -0.07 2.74 -7.12
N ALA A 78 1.08 2.17 -7.49
CA ALA A 78 2.38 2.77 -7.17
C ALA A 78 2.54 4.13 -7.86
N HIS A 79 2.16 4.21 -9.14
CA HIS A 79 2.17 5.45 -9.90
C HIS A 79 1.30 6.54 -9.25
N LEU A 80 0.07 6.22 -8.87
CA LEU A 80 -0.83 7.21 -8.22
C LEU A 80 -0.35 7.64 -6.83
N LYS A 81 0.17 6.71 -6.02
CA LYS A 81 0.75 7.05 -4.71
C LYS A 81 1.95 7.98 -4.88
N TRP A 82 2.80 7.69 -5.87
CA TRP A 82 3.96 8.52 -6.20
C TRP A 82 3.56 9.91 -6.65
N LEU A 83 2.58 10.04 -7.56
CA LEU A 83 2.07 11.33 -8.03
C LEU A 83 1.49 12.16 -6.89
N LYS A 84 0.67 11.57 -6.02
CA LYS A 84 0.12 12.26 -4.84
C LYS A 84 1.22 12.79 -3.94
N ASN A 85 2.27 12.01 -3.71
CA ASN A 85 3.38 12.44 -2.88
C ASN A 85 4.16 13.59 -3.54
N ARG A 86 4.42 13.49 -4.86
CA ARG A 86 5.08 14.57 -5.62
C ARG A 86 4.26 15.85 -5.63
N PHE A 87 2.93 15.77 -5.79
CA PHE A 87 2.08 16.95 -5.74
C PHE A 87 2.14 17.63 -4.37
N LYS A 88 2.16 16.91 -3.25
CA LYS A 88 2.26 17.53 -1.91
C LYS A 88 3.46 18.48 -1.77
N HIS A 89 4.58 18.15 -2.38
CA HIS A 89 5.84 18.91 -2.30
C HIS A 89 6.12 19.74 -3.55
N LEU A 90 5.13 19.91 -4.43
CA LEU A 90 5.32 20.59 -5.70
C LEU A 90 5.53 22.09 -5.50
N GLN A 91 6.71 22.58 -5.90
CA GLN A 91 7.10 23.99 -5.86
C GLN A 91 7.34 24.60 -7.25
N LYS A 92 7.31 23.79 -8.32
CA LYS A 92 7.61 24.19 -9.69
C LYS A 92 6.49 23.77 -10.64
N ASN A 93 6.52 24.32 -11.87
CA ASN A 93 5.60 23.93 -12.93
C ASN A 93 5.74 22.44 -13.27
N VAL A 94 4.65 21.83 -13.73
CA VAL A 94 4.59 20.41 -14.09
C VAL A 94 4.35 20.29 -15.59
N ASP A 95 5.23 19.53 -16.23
CA ASP A 95 5.07 19.06 -17.59
C ASP A 95 4.85 17.55 -17.57
N ALA A 96 3.82 17.08 -18.27
CA ALA A 96 3.49 15.66 -18.36
C ALA A 96 3.20 15.26 -19.81
N ILE A 97 3.64 14.05 -20.16
CA ILE A 97 3.28 13.38 -21.42
C ILE A 97 2.67 12.04 -21.02
N CYS A 98 1.42 11.79 -21.42
CA CYS A 98 0.69 10.59 -21.01
C CYS A 98 -0.37 10.16 -22.03
N THR A 99 -0.97 9.00 -21.80
CA THR A 99 -2.14 8.56 -22.57
C THR A 99 -3.42 9.20 -22.03
N TRP A 100 -4.49 9.24 -22.83
CA TRP A 100 -5.81 9.70 -22.38
C TRP A 100 -6.34 8.90 -21.18
N SER A 101 -6.08 7.59 -21.17
CA SER A 101 -6.47 6.73 -20.06
C SER A 101 -5.78 7.12 -18.74
N ASP A 102 -4.48 7.43 -18.78
CA ASP A 102 -3.72 7.84 -17.61
C ASP A 102 -4.18 9.20 -17.12
N GLU A 103 -4.42 10.14 -18.05
CA GLU A 103 -4.89 11.48 -17.72
C GLU A 103 -6.21 11.44 -16.94
N LYS A 104 -7.20 10.68 -17.41
CA LYS A 104 -8.51 10.54 -16.74
C LYS A 104 -8.34 10.05 -15.30
N VAL A 105 -7.47 9.06 -15.11
CA VAL A 105 -7.18 8.49 -13.80
C VAL A 105 -6.51 9.54 -12.91
N VAL A 106 -5.44 10.20 -13.40
CA VAL A 106 -4.71 11.20 -12.62
C VAL A 106 -5.62 12.37 -12.25
N ARG A 107 -6.41 12.89 -13.20
CA ARG A 107 -7.38 13.96 -12.97
C ARG A 107 -8.39 13.56 -11.91
N TYR A 108 -8.97 12.36 -11.99
CA TYR A 108 -9.93 11.88 -11.00
C TYR A 108 -9.31 11.78 -9.59
N TYR A 109 -8.18 11.07 -9.46
CA TYR A 109 -7.60 10.75 -8.16
C TYR A 109 -6.78 11.88 -7.51
N CYS A 110 -6.30 12.85 -8.31
CA CYS A 110 -5.44 13.96 -7.85
C CYS A 110 -6.07 15.34 -8.07
N SER A 111 -7.36 15.42 -8.42
CA SER A 111 -8.08 16.68 -8.69
C SER A 111 -7.94 17.72 -7.58
N LYS A 112 -8.02 17.29 -6.31
CA LYS A 112 -7.93 18.19 -5.16
C LYS A 112 -6.55 18.82 -5.05
N GLU A 113 -5.51 18.01 -5.17
CA GLU A 113 -4.12 18.45 -5.15
C GLU A 113 -3.83 19.38 -6.33
N ILE A 114 -4.18 18.97 -7.56
CA ILE A 114 -3.98 19.77 -8.76
C ILE A 114 -4.65 21.15 -8.61
N LYS A 115 -5.92 21.19 -8.18
CA LYS A 115 -6.66 22.44 -7.96
C LYS A 115 -5.98 23.32 -6.89
N LYS A 116 -5.51 22.73 -5.80
CA LYS A 116 -4.77 23.46 -4.75
C LYS A 116 -3.50 24.11 -5.30
N HIS A 117 -2.76 23.45 -6.19
CA HIS A 117 -1.54 24.00 -6.77
C HIS A 117 -1.81 25.01 -7.89
N LEU A 118 -2.84 24.81 -8.70
CA LEU A 118 -3.31 25.81 -9.66
C LEU A 118 -3.69 27.12 -8.96
N ASN A 119 -4.40 27.04 -7.83
CA ASN A 119 -4.76 28.23 -7.03
C ASN A 119 -3.54 28.96 -6.45
N LYS A 120 -2.39 28.29 -6.33
CA LYS A 120 -1.11 28.89 -5.91
C LYS A 120 -0.31 29.48 -7.08
N GLY A 121 -0.86 29.47 -8.30
CA GLY A 121 -0.23 30.01 -9.51
C GLY A 121 0.72 29.03 -10.21
N LEU A 122 0.79 27.76 -9.80
CA LEU A 122 1.59 26.77 -10.52
C LEU A 122 0.94 26.43 -11.86
N LYS A 123 1.77 26.26 -12.90
CA LYS A 123 1.31 25.89 -14.23
C LYS A 123 1.46 24.39 -14.46
N PHE A 124 0.44 23.81 -15.10
CA PHE A 124 0.43 22.42 -15.54
C PHE A 124 0.26 22.40 -17.05
N ARG A 125 1.18 21.73 -17.73
CA ARG A 125 1.10 21.46 -19.17
C ARG A 125 1.11 19.95 -19.37
N VAL A 126 0.07 19.45 -20.03
CA VAL A 126 -0.11 18.03 -20.28
C VAL A 126 -0.25 17.82 -21.77
N ILE A 127 0.63 17.00 -22.34
CA ILE A 127 0.54 16.53 -23.72
C ILE A 127 -0.05 15.13 -23.66
N ILE A 128 -1.20 14.95 -24.29
CA ILE A 128 -1.96 13.71 -24.19
C ILE A 128 -1.96 13.00 -25.53
N TYR A 129 -1.50 11.75 -25.54
CA TYR A 129 -1.72 10.84 -26.64
C TYR A 129 -3.13 10.27 -26.56
N VAL A 130 -3.92 10.51 -27.61
CA VAL A 130 -5.27 9.98 -27.77
C VAL A 130 -5.24 9.05 -28.96
N SER A 131 -5.60 7.78 -28.76
CA SER A 131 -5.71 6.86 -29.90
C SER A 131 -6.91 7.22 -30.77
N GLU A 132 -6.86 6.91 -32.06
CA GLU A 132 -7.94 7.22 -33.02
C GLU A 132 -9.32 6.66 -32.60
N ASN A 133 -9.33 5.61 -31.79
CA ASN A 133 -10.53 4.93 -31.31
C ASN A 133 -11.09 5.51 -30.00
N GLU A 134 -10.39 6.45 -29.36
CA GLU A 134 -10.83 7.04 -28.09
C GLU A 134 -11.63 8.32 -28.31
N LYS A 135 -12.84 8.37 -27.74
CA LYS A 135 -13.65 9.59 -27.73
C LYS A 135 -13.24 10.50 -26.57
N ILE A 136 -12.95 11.75 -26.89
CA ILE A 136 -12.70 12.83 -25.92
C ILE A 136 -14.06 13.48 -25.65
N TYR A 137 -14.53 13.37 -24.40
CA TYR A 137 -15.75 14.00 -23.91
C TYR A 137 -15.42 14.89 -22.71
#